data_AF-A0A2H9T9P6-F1
#
_entry.id   AF-A0A2H9T9P6-F1
#
_cell.length_a   1.000
_cell.length_b   1.000
_cell.length_c   1.000
_cell.angle_alpha   90.00
_cell.angle_beta   90.00
_cell.angle_gamma   90.00
#
_symmetry.space_group_name_H-M   'P 1'
#
loop_
_entity.id
_entity.type
_entity.pdbx_description
1 polymer ?
#
loop_
_entity_poly.entity_id
_entity_poly.type
_entity_poly.pdbx_seq_one_letter_code
_entity_poly.pdbx_strand_id
1 'polypeptide(L)'
;MAVHRSYITVRPLHMPGCLNCYIYNAMIYLASQSPRRRSLLKQAGIAFTIIPGAVNEIPMTHESAKEYVNRMSREKAINGWESVKTKNLPYYPLLAADTIVTLHGSIMGKPGNEEQARKMLKTLSGQDHQVMTAITITNGTQTRSIQVTSLVKMAALTENEISAYLQTQESFDKAGAYAIQGKGALLIESIEGSYSNIVGLPLRETAQLLSAFS
;
A
#
# COMPACT_ATOMS: atom_id res chain seq x y z
N MET A 1 -24.18 26.80 -26.35
CA MET A 1 -24.95 25.64 -25.87
C MET A 1 -24.07 24.81 -24.95
N ALA A 2 -24.36 24.82 -23.66
CA ALA A 2 -23.55 24.17 -22.63
C ALA A 2 -23.82 22.66 -22.62
N VAL A 3 -22.75 21.86 -22.63
CA VAL A 3 -22.81 20.40 -22.50
C VAL A 3 -22.89 20.09 -21.00
N HIS A 4 -24.07 19.70 -20.52
CA HIS A 4 -24.27 19.20 -19.16
C HIS A 4 -23.64 17.80 -19.04
N ARG A 5 -22.51 17.69 -18.32
CA ARG A 5 -22.01 16.40 -17.84
C ARG A 5 -22.70 16.08 -16.52
N SER A 6 -23.65 15.15 -16.56
CA SER A 6 -24.30 14.59 -15.38
C SER A 6 -23.29 13.75 -14.59
N TYR A 7 -22.85 14.23 -13.44
CA TYR A 7 -22.06 13.45 -12.50
C TYR A 7 -22.99 12.56 -11.69
N ILE A 8 -22.96 11.24 -11.92
CA ILE A 8 -23.62 10.27 -11.04
C ILE A 8 -22.86 10.28 -9.71
N THR A 9 -23.46 10.89 -8.69
CA THR A 9 -22.97 10.79 -7.30
C THR A 9 -23.52 9.49 -6.72
N VAL A 10 -22.66 8.50 -6.50
CA VAL A 10 -23.05 7.29 -5.76
C VAL A 10 -23.19 7.71 -4.29
N ARG A 11 -24.43 7.82 -3.80
CA ARG A 11 -24.69 8.02 -2.36
C ARG A 11 -24.38 6.72 -1.61
N PRO A 12 -23.60 6.73 -0.52
CA PRO A 12 -23.35 5.54 0.28
C PRO A 12 -24.65 5.03 0.92
N LEU A 13 -24.82 3.71 0.94
CA LEU A 13 -25.91 3.03 1.63
C LEU A 13 -25.79 3.30 3.13
N HIS A 14 -26.81 3.95 3.70
CA HIS A 14 -26.93 4.12 5.15
C HIS A 14 -27.35 2.78 5.76
N MET A 15 -26.43 2.11 6.46
CA MET A 15 -26.71 0.88 7.23
C MET A 15 -26.90 1.27 8.70
N PRO A 16 -28.15 1.38 9.21
CA PRO A 16 -28.38 1.74 10.61
C PRO A 16 -27.90 0.61 11.54
N GLY A 17 -27.06 0.96 12.53
CA GLY A 17 -26.59 0.04 13.59
C GLY A 17 -25.09 -0.30 13.59
N CYS A 18 -24.31 0.14 12.61
CA CYS A 18 -22.87 -0.14 12.57
C CYS A 18 -22.05 0.89 13.37
N LEU A 19 -21.34 0.44 14.41
CA LEU A 19 -20.33 1.24 15.14
C LEU A 19 -19.25 1.85 14.20
N ASN A 20 -19.09 1.31 12.99
CA ASN A 20 -18.13 1.78 11.98
C ASN A 20 -18.70 2.74 10.92
N CYS A 21 -19.99 3.13 10.97
CA CYS A 21 -20.62 3.88 9.88
C CYS A 21 -20.02 5.28 9.63
N TYR A 22 -19.33 5.87 10.62
CA TYR A 22 -18.65 7.16 10.52
C TYR A 22 -17.36 7.09 9.68
N ILE A 23 -16.57 6.01 9.80
CA ILE A 23 -15.32 5.84 9.06
C ILE A 23 -15.59 5.73 7.55
N TYR A 24 -16.71 5.09 7.18
CA TYR A 24 -17.09 4.87 5.79
C TYR A 24 -17.68 6.11 5.08
N ASN A 25 -17.99 7.19 5.82
CA ASN A 25 -18.46 8.45 5.24
C ASN A 25 -17.42 9.58 5.34
N ALA A 26 -16.30 9.36 6.02
CA ALA A 26 -15.24 10.36 6.16
C ALA A 26 -14.41 10.46 4.88
N MET A 27 -14.34 11.68 4.32
CA MET A 27 -13.38 12.01 3.26
C MET A 27 -11.98 12.08 3.87
N ILE A 28 -10.99 11.48 3.21
CA ILE A 28 -9.58 11.54 3.62
C ILE A 28 -8.68 12.06 2.50
N TYR A 29 -7.49 12.53 2.85
CA TYR A 29 -6.40 12.69 1.88
C TYR A 29 -5.58 11.41 1.77
N LEU A 30 -5.21 11.02 0.55
CA LEU A 30 -4.30 9.91 0.29
C LEU A 30 -3.00 10.43 -0.30
N ALA A 31 -1.92 10.41 0.47
CA ALA A 31 -0.57 10.72 0.00
C ALA A 31 0.07 9.48 -0.66
N SER A 32 -0.53 9.00 -1.76
CA SER A 32 0.00 7.85 -2.49
C SER A 32 -0.43 7.84 -3.96
N GLN A 33 0.52 7.51 -4.84
CA GLN A 33 0.26 7.28 -6.26
C GLN A 33 -0.14 5.81 -6.57
N SER A 34 -0.05 4.92 -5.57
CA SER A 34 -0.28 3.49 -5.78
C SER A 34 -1.70 3.19 -6.26
N PRO A 35 -1.91 2.61 -7.45
CA PRO A 35 -3.24 2.17 -7.89
C PRO A 35 -3.85 1.11 -6.97
N ARG A 36 -3.02 0.25 -6.37
CA ARG A 36 -3.47 -0.81 -5.46
C ARG A 36 -4.10 -0.27 -4.19
N ARG A 37 -3.48 0.74 -3.56
CA ARG A 37 -4.03 1.39 -2.35
C ARG A 37 -5.35 2.11 -2.63
N ARG A 38 -5.45 2.76 -3.80
CA ARG A 38 -6.70 3.38 -4.27
C ARG A 38 -7.81 2.33 -4.45
N SER A 39 -7.47 1.18 -5.02
CA SER A 39 -8.42 0.07 -5.17
C SER A 39 -8.91 -0.45 -3.83
N LEU A 40 -8.00 -0.65 -2.86
CA LEU A 40 -8.34 -1.13 -1.52
C LEU A 40 -9.25 -0.15 -0.77
N LEU A 41 -8.97 1.16 -0.81
CA LEU A 41 -9.83 2.16 -0.18
C LEU A 41 -11.21 2.22 -0.82
N LYS A 42 -11.30 2.13 -2.15
CA LYS A 42 -12.59 2.03 -2.87
C LYS A 42 -13.36 0.79 -2.48
N GLN A 43 -12.70 -0.36 -2.40
CA GLN A 43 -13.31 -1.62 -1.95
C GLN A 43 -13.85 -1.50 -0.53
N ALA A 44 -13.14 -0.77 0.35
CA ALA A 44 -13.57 -0.50 1.71
C ALA A 44 -14.64 0.60 1.83
N GLY A 45 -15.06 1.25 0.74
CA GLY A 45 -16.03 2.35 0.78
C GLY A 45 -15.49 3.65 1.40
N ILE A 46 -14.17 3.82 1.51
CA ILE A 46 -13.56 5.03 2.08
C ILE A 46 -13.37 6.07 0.96
N ALA A 47 -13.96 7.24 1.13
CA ALA A 47 -13.80 8.36 0.19
C ALA A 47 -12.44 9.03 0.37
N PHE A 48 -11.74 9.32 -0.74
CA PHE A 48 -10.43 9.97 -0.65
C PHE A 48 -10.14 10.91 -1.82
N THR A 49 -9.26 11.87 -1.56
CA THR A 49 -8.62 12.73 -2.58
C THR A 49 -7.11 12.52 -2.54
N ILE A 50 -6.48 12.37 -3.71
CA ILE A 50 -5.04 12.16 -3.80
C ILE A 50 -4.30 13.48 -3.59
N ILE A 51 -3.26 13.46 -2.76
CA ILE A 51 -2.37 14.61 -2.52
C ILE A 51 -0.92 14.21 -2.85
N PRO A 52 -0.13 15.09 -3.48
CA PRO A 52 1.30 14.86 -3.66
C PRO A 52 2.00 14.69 -2.31
N GLY A 53 2.85 13.68 -2.18
CA GLY A 53 3.60 13.41 -0.95
C GLY A 53 4.85 12.59 -1.23
N ALA A 54 5.51 12.87 -2.36
CA ALA A 54 6.75 12.18 -2.72
C ALA A 54 7.86 12.48 -1.71
N VAL A 55 8.69 11.48 -1.45
CA VAL A 55 9.84 11.54 -0.54
C VAL A 55 11.04 10.90 -1.23
N ASN A 56 12.22 11.10 -0.66
CA ASN A 56 13.42 10.41 -1.10
C ASN A 56 13.46 8.99 -0.52
N GLU A 57 13.29 7.97 -1.37
CA GLU A 57 13.19 6.56 -0.96
C GLU A 57 14.57 5.88 -0.80
N ILE A 58 15.55 6.61 -0.26
CA ILE A 58 16.89 6.08 0.01
C ILE A 58 16.94 5.57 1.46
N PRO A 59 17.30 4.29 1.69
CA PRO A 59 17.57 3.77 3.02
C PRO A 59 18.75 4.50 3.68
N MET A 60 18.63 4.77 4.98
CA MET A 60 19.73 5.34 5.76
C MET A 60 20.77 4.26 6.11
N THR A 61 22.01 4.68 6.38
CA THR A 61 23.06 3.76 6.85
C THR A 61 22.62 3.08 8.16
N HIS A 62 22.75 1.75 8.23
CA HIS A 62 22.34 0.93 9.37
C HIS A 62 20.84 0.93 9.69
N GLU A 63 20.00 1.42 8.79
CA GLU A 63 18.55 1.37 8.96
C GLU A 63 18.01 -0.03 8.73
N SER A 64 17.32 -0.59 9.73
CA SER A 64 16.60 -1.85 9.57
C SER A 64 15.41 -1.68 8.63
N ALA A 65 14.97 -2.77 8.00
CA ALA A 65 13.79 -2.78 7.15
C ALA A 65 12.53 -2.23 7.87
N LYS A 66 12.41 -2.54 9.17
CA LYS A 66 11.34 -2.03 10.03
C LYS A 66 11.41 -0.52 10.20
N GLU A 67 12.59 0.02 10.50
CA GLU A 67 12.80 1.47 10.64
C GLU A 67 12.52 2.18 9.33
N TYR A 68 13.04 1.65 8.22
CA TYR A 68 12.85 2.17 6.86
C TYR A 68 11.38 2.33 6.51
N VAL A 69 10.59 1.25 6.58
CA VAL A 69 9.17 1.32 6.15
C VAL A 69 8.37 2.28 7.04
N ASN A 70 8.67 2.30 8.34
CA ASN A 70 8.04 3.22 9.28
C ASN A 70 8.39 4.67 8.98
N ARG A 71 9.67 4.97 8.75
CA ARG A 71 10.15 6.32 8.39
C ARG A 71 9.52 6.77 7.07
N MET A 72 9.55 5.94 6.03
CA MET A 72 8.94 6.23 4.73
C MET A 72 7.46 6.57 4.83
N SER A 73 6.68 5.80 5.59
CA SER A 73 5.26 6.12 5.77
C SER A 73 5.03 7.47 6.46
N ARG A 74 5.88 7.83 7.43
CA ARG A 74 5.81 9.09 8.18
C ARG A 74 6.24 10.28 7.32
N GLU A 75 7.36 10.18 6.62
CA GLU A 75 7.84 11.23 5.72
C GLU A 75 6.80 11.52 4.62
N LYS A 76 6.18 10.48 4.05
CA LYS A 76 5.11 10.63 3.06
C LYS A 76 3.89 11.36 3.63
N ALA A 77 3.54 11.07 4.89
CA ALA A 77 2.47 11.77 5.59
C ALA A 77 2.79 13.25 5.83
N ILE A 78 4.01 13.55 6.29
CA ILE A 78 4.47 14.92 6.55
C ILE A 78 4.48 15.74 5.25
N ASN A 79 5.14 15.23 4.20
CA ASN A 79 5.19 15.92 2.90
C ASN A 79 3.80 16.07 2.27
N GLY A 80 2.94 15.05 2.42
CA GLY A 80 1.55 15.12 2.03
C GLY A 80 0.80 16.24 2.76
N TRP A 81 1.02 16.37 4.07
CA TRP A 81 0.36 17.37 4.89
C TRP A 81 0.82 18.80 4.56
N GLU A 82 2.11 19.00 4.24
CA GLU A 82 2.61 20.28 3.72
C GLU A 82 1.87 20.70 2.44
N SER A 83 1.55 19.74 1.57
CA SER A 83 0.76 20.02 0.36
C SER A 83 -0.69 20.42 0.67
N VAL A 84 -1.31 19.85 1.72
CA VAL A 84 -2.64 20.24 2.20
C VAL A 84 -2.62 21.68 2.70
N LYS A 85 -1.64 22.02 3.56
CA LYS A 85 -1.48 23.37 4.12
C LYS A 85 -1.22 24.42 3.03
N THR A 86 -0.25 24.16 2.15
CA THR A 86 0.17 25.10 1.10
C THR A 86 -0.98 25.44 0.15
N LYS A 87 -1.86 24.48 -0.11
CA LYS A 87 -3.04 24.65 -0.97
C LYS A 87 -4.29 25.11 -0.23
N ASN A 88 -4.20 25.33 1.08
CA ASN A 88 -5.32 25.71 1.96
C ASN A 88 -6.58 24.84 1.73
N LEU A 89 -6.39 23.51 1.68
CA LEU A 89 -7.49 22.59 1.42
C LEU A 89 -8.36 22.38 2.67
N PRO A 90 -9.61 21.90 2.51
CA PRO A 90 -10.47 21.56 3.63
C PRO A 90 -9.82 20.59 4.62
N TYR A 91 -10.27 20.63 5.86
CA TYR A 91 -9.73 19.76 6.91
C TYR A 91 -10.23 18.33 6.75
N TYR A 92 -9.35 17.43 6.33
CA TYR A 92 -9.54 15.98 6.33
C TYR A 92 -8.27 15.29 6.82
N PRO A 93 -8.36 14.15 7.52
CA PRO A 93 -7.17 13.39 7.89
C PRO A 93 -6.45 12.88 6.64
N LEU A 94 -5.13 12.86 6.70
CA LEU A 94 -4.25 12.40 5.63
C LEU A 94 -3.68 11.03 5.98
N LEU A 95 -3.85 10.08 5.06
CA LEU A 95 -3.28 8.74 5.09
C LEU A 95 -2.09 8.65 4.13
N ALA A 96 -0.98 8.16 4.64
CA ALA A 96 0.17 7.71 3.86
C ALA A 96 0.50 6.25 4.20
N ALA A 97 1.16 5.56 3.28
CA ALA A 97 1.61 4.19 3.48
C ALA A 97 2.88 3.89 2.70
N ASP A 98 3.70 3.00 3.24
CA ASP A 98 4.87 2.43 2.59
C ASP A 98 4.88 0.92 2.77
N THR A 99 5.34 0.19 1.75
CA THR A 99 5.29 -1.28 1.71
C THR A 99 6.60 -1.82 1.15
N ILE A 100 7.21 -2.74 1.88
CA ILE A 100 8.44 -3.41 1.48
C ILE A 100 8.28 -4.93 1.54
N VAL A 101 9.07 -5.62 0.72
CA VAL A 101 9.29 -7.07 0.78
C VAL A 101 10.66 -7.30 1.41
N THR A 102 10.78 -8.25 2.32
CA THR A 102 12.07 -8.65 2.90
C THR A 102 12.26 -10.15 2.89
N LEU A 103 13.48 -10.59 2.62
CA LEU A 103 13.92 -11.96 2.78
C LEU A 103 15.12 -11.97 3.72
N HIS A 104 15.06 -12.74 4.81
CA HIS A 104 16.10 -12.78 5.85
C HIS A 104 16.54 -11.39 6.33
N GLY A 105 15.58 -10.47 6.49
CA GLY A 105 15.82 -9.08 6.92
C GLY A 105 16.33 -8.12 5.85
N SER A 106 16.67 -8.61 4.65
CA SER A 106 17.13 -7.77 3.54
C SER A 106 15.97 -7.26 2.70
N ILE A 107 15.91 -5.95 2.44
CA ILE A 107 14.87 -5.33 1.60
C ILE A 107 15.04 -5.78 0.15
N MET A 108 13.96 -6.31 -0.44
CA MET A 108 13.87 -6.60 -1.85
C MET A 108 13.14 -5.47 -2.58
N GLY A 109 13.93 -4.66 -3.28
CA GLY A 109 13.42 -3.56 -4.11
C GLY A 109 12.69 -4.03 -5.37
N LYS A 110 12.48 -3.09 -6.29
CA LYS A 110 11.97 -3.37 -7.63
C LYS A 110 13.13 -3.87 -8.51
N PRO A 111 12.89 -4.83 -9.43
CA PRO A 111 13.92 -5.23 -10.36
C PRO A 111 14.19 -4.11 -11.38
N GLY A 112 15.47 -3.84 -11.67
CA GLY A 112 15.88 -2.87 -12.70
C GLY A 112 15.78 -3.41 -14.12
N ASN A 113 15.74 -4.74 -14.29
CA ASN A 113 15.60 -5.43 -15.57
C ASN A 113 15.05 -6.86 -15.39
N GLU A 114 14.80 -7.57 -16.49
CA GLU A 114 14.22 -8.92 -16.46
C GLU A 114 15.14 -9.93 -15.76
N GLU A 115 16.45 -9.84 -15.96
CA GLU A 115 17.42 -10.73 -15.32
C GLU A 115 17.40 -10.59 -13.79
N GLN A 116 17.32 -9.35 -13.30
CA GLN A 116 17.15 -9.08 -11.87
C GLN A 116 15.81 -9.60 -11.36
N ALA A 117 14.72 -9.44 -12.12
CA ALA A 117 13.41 -9.99 -11.76
C ALA A 117 13.46 -11.52 -11.65
N ARG A 118 14.11 -12.19 -12.62
CA ARG A 118 14.34 -13.64 -12.60
C ARG A 118 15.13 -14.08 -11.37
N LYS A 119 16.22 -13.38 -11.06
CA LYS A 119 17.03 -13.66 -9.86
C LYS A 119 16.20 -13.51 -8.59
N MET A 120 15.41 -12.44 -8.46
CA MET A 120 14.52 -12.24 -7.31
C MET A 120 13.52 -13.40 -7.15
N LEU A 121 12.84 -13.80 -8.23
CA LEU A 121 11.88 -14.91 -8.21
C LEU A 121 12.53 -16.24 -7.84
N LYS A 122 13.73 -16.52 -8.37
CA LYS A 122 14.54 -17.69 -7.98
C LYS A 122 14.89 -17.69 -6.50
N THR A 123 15.28 -16.53 -5.98
CA THR A 123 15.65 -16.37 -4.57
C THR A 123 14.46 -16.55 -3.65
N LEU A 124 13.26 -16.12 -4.07
CA LEU A 124 12.02 -16.30 -3.30
C LEU A 124 11.43 -17.71 -3.43
N SER A 125 11.69 -18.43 -4.52
CA SER A 125 11.13 -19.75 -4.80
C SER A 125 11.30 -20.74 -3.63
N GLY A 126 10.19 -21.31 -3.17
CA GLY A 126 10.15 -22.26 -2.05
C GLY A 126 10.51 -21.65 -0.68
N GLN A 127 10.63 -20.33 -0.56
CA GLN A 127 10.96 -19.63 0.68
C GLN A 127 9.76 -18.87 1.23
N ASP A 128 9.77 -18.68 2.55
CA ASP A 128 8.93 -17.69 3.21
C ASP A 128 9.62 -16.34 3.21
N HIS A 129 8.87 -15.29 2.88
CA HIS A 129 9.34 -13.90 2.96
C HIS A 129 8.30 -13.02 3.63
N GLN A 130 8.76 -11.87 4.14
CA GLN A 130 7.91 -10.94 4.85
C GLN A 130 7.48 -9.79 3.93
N VAL A 131 6.22 -9.39 4.05
CA VAL A 131 5.70 -8.15 3.49
C VAL A 131 5.29 -7.24 4.63
N MET A 132 5.97 -6.10 4.74
CA MET A 132 5.75 -5.12 5.80
C MET A 132 5.11 -3.88 5.19
N THR A 133 3.95 -3.47 5.68
CA THR A 133 3.37 -2.14 5.38
C THR A 133 3.30 -1.32 6.64
N ALA A 134 3.83 -0.10 6.59
CA ALA A 134 3.55 0.92 7.58
C ALA A 134 2.52 1.90 7.03
N ILE A 135 1.54 2.24 7.85
CA ILE A 135 0.55 3.28 7.59
C ILE A 135 0.73 4.40 8.59
N THR A 136 0.59 5.64 8.13
CA THR A 136 0.61 6.83 8.98
C THR A 136 -0.58 7.71 8.65
N ILE A 137 -1.31 8.13 9.69
CA ILE A 137 -2.42 9.08 9.60
C ILE A 137 -2.06 10.33 10.36
N THR A 138 -2.28 11.50 9.76
CA THR A 138 -2.08 12.79 10.39
C THR A 138 -3.21 13.76 10.06
N ASN A 139 -3.49 14.68 10.99
CA ASN A 139 -4.37 15.83 10.77
C ASN A 139 -3.65 17.17 11.04
N GLY A 140 -2.31 17.15 11.07
CA GLY A 140 -1.46 18.29 11.37
C GLY A 140 -1.20 18.55 12.85
N THR A 141 -2.09 18.11 13.74
CA THR A 141 -1.93 18.26 15.20
C THR A 141 -1.62 16.92 15.88
N GLN A 142 -2.15 15.84 15.33
CA GLN A 142 -1.92 14.48 15.77
C GLN A 142 -1.40 13.66 14.60
N THR A 143 -0.46 12.77 14.89
CA THR A 143 0.06 11.78 13.94
C THR A 143 0.10 10.42 14.63
N ARG A 144 -0.44 9.39 13.97
CA ARG A 144 -0.42 8.00 14.45
C ARG A 144 0.08 7.09 13.34
N SER A 145 0.86 6.08 13.69
CA SER A 145 1.38 5.09 12.75
C SER A 145 1.19 3.68 13.28
N ILE A 146 0.93 2.73 12.38
CA ILE A 146 0.91 1.30 12.66
C ILE A 146 1.70 0.59 11.55
N GLN A 147 2.45 -0.44 11.91
CA GLN A 147 3.12 -1.32 10.96
C GLN A 147 2.57 -2.73 11.11
N VAL A 148 2.26 -3.35 9.97
CA VAL A 148 1.74 -4.71 9.86
C VAL A 148 2.73 -5.54 9.06
N THR A 149 2.99 -6.76 9.53
CA THR A 149 3.80 -7.75 8.81
C THR A 149 2.91 -8.93 8.42
N SER A 150 3.15 -9.49 7.24
CA SER A 150 2.54 -10.75 6.81
C SER A 150 3.62 -11.63 6.20
N LEU A 151 3.46 -12.94 6.32
CA LEU A 151 4.33 -13.93 5.68
C LEU A 151 3.67 -14.39 4.38
N VAL A 152 4.49 -14.57 3.36
CA VAL A 152 4.09 -15.13 2.08
C VAL A 152 5.05 -16.27 1.77
N LYS A 153 4.49 -17.44 1.50
CA LYS A 153 5.26 -18.59 1.04
C LYS A 153 5.19 -18.65 -0.47
N MET A 154 6.34 -18.53 -1.14
CA MET A 154 6.42 -18.78 -2.57
C MET A 154 6.41 -20.29 -2.81
N ALA A 155 5.66 -20.75 -3.81
CA ALA A 155 5.75 -22.12 -4.27
C ALA A 155 7.18 -22.43 -4.76
N ALA A 156 7.54 -23.71 -4.84
CA ALA A 156 8.76 -24.14 -5.52
C ALA A 156 8.59 -23.95 -7.04
N LEU A 157 9.08 -22.82 -7.56
CA LEU A 157 8.91 -22.41 -8.94
C LEU A 157 9.92 -23.11 -9.86
N THR A 158 9.44 -23.60 -10.99
CA THR A 158 10.27 -24.06 -12.11
C THR A 158 10.73 -22.90 -12.98
N GLU A 159 11.79 -23.09 -13.76
CA GLU A 159 12.24 -22.09 -14.75
C GLU A 159 11.16 -21.71 -15.76
N ASN A 160 10.29 -22.66 -16.10
CA ASN A 160 9.20 -22.43 -17.04
C ASN A 160 8.14 -21.50 -16.45
N GLU A 161 7.76 -21.71 -15.18
CA GLU A 161 6.82 -20.83 -14.47
C GLU A 161 7.38 -19.42 -14.30
N ILE A 162 8.66 -19.31 -13.90
CA ILE A 162 9.33 -18.01 -13.79
C ILE A 162 9.34 -17.30 -15.15
N SER A 163 9.71 -17.99 -16.22
CA SER A 163 9.75 -17.40 -17.56
C SER A 163 8.36 -16.98 -18.05
N ALA A 164 7.36 -17.83 -17.87
CA ALA A 164 5.97 -17.53 -18.23
C ALA A 164 5.44 -16.32 -17.47
N TYR A 165 5.75 -16.21 -16.17
CA TYR A 165 5.35 -15.05 -15.38
C TYR A 165 6.07 -13.77 -15.81
N LEU A 166 7.37 -13.81 -16.09
CA LEU A 166 8.12 -12.63 -16.55
C LEU A 166 7.59 -12.08 -17.89
N GLN A 167 7.13 -12.96 -18.79
CA GLN A 167 6.48 -12.55 -20.05
C GLN A 167 5.21 -11.73 -19.84
N THR A 168 4.57 -11.81 -18.67
CA THR A 168 3.39 -11.00 -18.34
C THR A 168 3.73 -9.53 -18.06
N GLN A 169 5.01 -9.22 -17.84
CA GLN A 169 5.53 -7.91 -17.44
C GLN A 169 4.99 -7.39 -16.09
N GLU A 170 4.27 -8.22 -15.33
CA GLU A 170 3.71 -7.83 -14.03
C GLU A 170 4.81 -7.63 -12.97
N SER A 171 6.04 -8.08 -13.18
CA SER A 171 7.14 -8.02 -12.21
C SER A 171 7.81 -6.64 -12.04
N PHE A 172 7.86 -5.82 -13.10
CA PHE A 172 8.84 -4.72 -13.19
C PHE A 172 8.62 -3.56 -12.21
N ASP A 173 7.38 -3.25 -11.83
CA ASP A 173 7.07 -2.13 -10.93
C ASP A 173 6.85 -2.55 -9.48
N LYS A 174 7.22 -3.78 -9.11
CA LYS A 174 6.85 -4.42 -7.83
C LYS A 174 8.05 -4.87 -7.02
N ALA A 175 8.00 -4.57 -5.72
CA ALA A 175 8.99 -5.06 -4.76
C ALA A 175 8.97 -6.60 -4.73
N GLY A 176 10.15 -7.23 -4.74
CA GLY A 176 10.27 -8.70 -4.84
C GLY A 176 9.88 -9.28 -6.20
N ALA A 177 9.67 -8.44 -7.22
CA ALA A 177 9.36 -8.83 -8.59
C ALA A 177 8.05 -9.62 -8.79
N TYR A 178 7.11 -9.61 -7.84
CA TYR A 178 5.81 -10.28 -8.00
C TYR A 178 4.62 -9.42 -7.53
N ALA A 179 3.41 -9.74 -7.99
CA ALA A 179 2.17 -9.20 -7.45
C ALA A 179 1.25 -10.31 -6.96
N ILE A 180 0.79 -10.20 -5.72
CA ILE A 180 -0.31 -11.03 -5.24
C ILE A 180 -1.66 -10.67 -5.90
N GLN A 181 -1.75 -9.48 -6.50
CA GLN A 181 -2.91 -9.03 -7.28
C GLN A 181 -2.61 -9.18 -8.77
N GLY A 182 -3.07 -10.28 -9.36
CA GLY A 182 -2.85 -10.57 -10.77
C GLY A 182 -2.36 -11.99 -10.98
N LYS A 183 -1.54 -12.18 -12.01
CA LYS A 183 -1.00 -13.50 -12.39
C LYS A 183 0.02 -14.01 -11.37
N GLY A 184 0.66 -13.12 -10.62
CA GLY A 184 1.61 -13.52 -9.57
C GLY A 184 0.96 -14.27 -8.40
N ALA A 185 -0.37 -14.24 -8.28
CA ALA A 185 -1.09 -15.08 -7.31
C ALA A 185 -0.85 -16.58 -7.52
N LEU A 186 -0.57 -17.00 -8.77
CA LEU A 186 -0.25 -18.40 -9.11
C LEU A 186 1.12 -18.86 -8.59
N LEU A 187 1.98 -17.92 -8.17
CA LEU A 187 3.31 -18.23 -7.64
C LEU A 187 3.30 -18.50 -6.12
N ILE A 188 2.19 -18.19 -5.44
CA ILE A 188 2.11 -18.17 -3.98
C ILE A 188 1.46 -19.46 -3.50
N GLU A 189 2.14 -20.16 -2.59
CA GLU A 189 1.64 -21.37 -1.95
C GLU A 189 0.67 -21.02 -0.81
N SER A 190 1.05 -20.08 0.05
CA SER A 190 0.23 -19.66 1.18
C SER A 190 0.56 -18.25 1.66
N ILE A 191 -0.34 -17.68 2.46
CA ILE A 191 -0.13 -16.42 3.16
C ILE A 191 -0.52 -16.58 4.62
N GLU A 192 0.21 -15.90 5.51
CA GLU A 192 -0.15 -15.74 6.91
C GLU A 192 -0.20 -14.24 7.25
N GLY A 193 -1.32 -13.80 7.82
CA GLY A 193 -1.57 -12.40 8.14
C GLY A 193 -2.61 -11.75 7.21
N SER A 194 -2.33 -10.53 6.75
CA SER A 194 -3.32 -9.68 6.07
C SER A 194 -3.05 -9.62 4.56
N TYR A 195 -3.99 -10.11 3.75
CA TYR A 195 -3.94 -9.94 2.30
C TYR A 195 -3.83 -8.46 1.90
N SER A 196 -4.66 -7.60 2.51
CA SER A 196 -4.63 -6.15 2.23
C SER A 196 -3.29 -5.50 2.60
N ASN A 197 -2.61 -6.00 3.65
CA ASN A 197 -1.24 -5.60 3.97
C ASN A 197 -0.28 -5.97 2.83
N ILE A 198 -0.34 -7.20 2.31
CA ILE A 198 0.55 -7.67 1.24
C ILE A 198 0.35 -6.84 -0.04
N VAL A 199 -0.91 -6.49 -0.34
CA VAL A 199 -1.25 -5.60 -1.47
C VAL A 199 -0.67 -4.19 -1.29
N GLY A 200 -0.57 -3.73 -0.04
CA GLY A 200 0.12 -2.51 0.36
C GLY A 200 -0.71 -1.53 1.17
N LEU A 201 -1.88 -1.92 1.69
CA LEU A 201 -2.63 -1.13 2.67
C LEU A 201 -3.43 -2.04 3.62
N PRO A 202 -2.98 -2.26 4.87
CA PRO A 202 -3.70 -3.07 5.85
C PRO A 202 -5.04 -2.39 6.22
N LEU A 203 -6.14 -2.85 5.63
CA LEU A 203 -7.44 -2.15 5.70
C LEU A 203 -8.03 -2.12 7.11
N ARG A 204 -7.87 -3.21 7.88
CA ARG A 204 -8.35 -3.29 9.27
C ARG A 204 -7.66 -2.25 10.14
N GLU A 205 -6.34 -2.20 10.08
CA GLU A 205 -5.51 -1.26 10.85
C GLU A 205 -5.68 0.17 10.35
N THR A 206 -5.94 0.35 9.05
CA THR A 206 -6.28 1.66 8.47
C THR A 206 -7.60 2.17 9.05
N ALA A 207 -8.65 1.34 9.08
CA ALA A 207 -9.92 1.72 9.70
C ALA A 207 -9.76 2.00 11.20
N GLN A 208 -9.01 1.14 11.92
CA GLN A 208 -8.72 1.36 13.34
C GLN A 208 -8.03 2.70 13.59
N LEU A 209 -7.02 3.06 12.79
CA LEU A 209 -6.36 4.37 12.93
C LEU A 209 -7.31 5.51 12.60
N LEU A 210 -8.06 5.43 11.50
CA LEU A 210 -9.00 6.48 11.08
C LEU A 210 -10.05 6.80 12.14
N SER A 211 -10.49 5.79 12.91
CA SER A 211 -11.46 5.98 14.01
C SER A 211 -10.98 6.98 15.07
N ALA A 212 -9.67 7.19 15.22
CA ALA A 212 -9.10 8.14 16.17
C ALA A 212 -9.03 9.58 15.63
N PHE A 213 -9.39 9.80 14.37
CA PHE A 213 -9.38 11.09 13.67
C PHE A 213 -10.77 11.47 13.13
N SER A 214 -11.79 10.68 13.47
CA SER A 214 -13.19 10.90 13.09
C SER A 214 -13.93 11.72 14.14
#